data_AF-A0A812Q964-F1
#
_entry.id   AF-A0A812Q964-F1
#
_cell.length_a   1.000
_cell.length_b   1.000
_cell.length_c   1.000
_cell.angle_alpha   90.00
_cell.angle_beta   90.00
_cell.angle_gamma   90.00
#
_symmetry.space_group_name_H-M   'P 1'
#
loop_
_entity.id
_entity.type
_entity.pdbx_description
1 polymer ?
#
loop_
_entity_poly.entity_id
_entity_poly.type
_entity_poly.pdbx_seq_one_letter_code
_entity_poly.pdbx_strand_id
1 'polypeptide(L)'
;MVIARFVVTNCAVSACWEAAVSVFQEGEDAAGEARAQTRCAAIFLDRKDFDEALVSAKRAASVFERCGLVDEEIRESQLTSINTQAFALAQLGKFTEALQYLEEQLKQFRGAKDKRGEGWTLLITAQLLQAQGRLEPALGALAAAAPKLAAAGDPREAKAWHLSTQIHMERKDLSKALAATEMSALAYRKAGDKRGRAQIAALMAEIQFLLCGVEKAREGSLEDARRAAKEAVALFQDIRERSVELGYCLHCLANINLALHDWEAALHAAEEALDVFRALHEPKLETTALLLESAAYLGLQDFEQSRRRANEAKEIYEAAGAGAGADSVDNWLQSIEKYANGELKIRSFHGFSMRRTYGTPAAAQPEQHQSFKPPRRLANINDIEIITADDSKVTRSTIIVYQGLEHRSAGGGAPQLPAKKGHVPELEAFGLSADKELEYDVRWVQRRKSKSHSKGRRLQTADEALLATSGRAKPR
;
A
#
# COMPACT_ATOMS: atom_id res chain seq x y z
N MET A 1 1.85 -14.06 -24.44
CA MET A 1 2.92 -15.08 -24.60
C MET A 1 3.80 -15.25 -23.36
N VAL A 2 4.24 -14.18 -22.68
CA VAL A 2 5.14 -14.26 -21.51
C VAL A 2 4.58 -15.09 -20.34
N ILE A 3 3.31 -14.89 -19.96
CA ILE A 3 2.68 -15.64 -18.84
C ILE A 3 2.68 -17.15 -19.11
N ALA A 4 2.26 -17.57 -20.32
CA ALA A 4 2.29 -18.98 -20.71
C ALA A 4 3.72 -19.55 -20.68
N ARG A 5 4.72 -18.78 -21.12
CA ARG A 5 6.13 -19.19 -21.07
C ARG A 5 6.63 -19.33 -19.64
N PHE A 6 6.26 -18.41 -18.74
CA PHE A 6 6.65 -18.42 -17.32
C PHE A 6 5.99 -19.57 -16.54
N VAL A 7 4.71 -19.85 -16.80
CA VAL A 7 3.99 -21.01 -16.22
C VAL A 7 4.62 -22.31 -16.72
N VAL A 8 4.86 -22.45 -18.03
CA VAL A 8 5.51 -23.66 -18.59
C VAL A 8 6.94 -23.85 -18.06
N THR A 9 7.75 -22.79 -17.94
CA THR A 9 9.08 -22.92 -17.32
C THR A 9 8.98 -23.31 -15.86
N ASN A 10 8.07 -22.72 -15.09
CA ASN A 10 7.93 -23.09 -13.68
C ASN A 10 7.40 -24.51 -13.50
N CYS A 11 6.48 -24.99 -14.35
CA CYS A 11 6.01 -26.38 -14.38
C CYS A 11 7.15 -27.38 -14.61
N ALA A 12 8.00 -27.13 -15.61
CA ALA A 12 9.20 -27.94 -15.83
C ALA A 12 10.16 -27.87 -14.63
N VAL A 13 10.32 -26.70 -14.00
CA VAL A 13 11.25 -26.51 -12.87
C VAL A 13 10.78 -27.22 -11.60
N SER A 14 9.48 -27.26 -11.24
CA SER A 14 9.08 -28.11 -10.08
C SER A 14 9.26 -29.59 -10.38
N ALA A 15 8.92 -30.05 -11.58
CA ALA A 15 9.16 -31.45 -11.97
C ALA A 15 10.65 -31.83 -11.86
N CYS A 16 11.57 -30.92 -12.19
CA CYS A 16 13.00 -31.11 -11.97
C CYS A 16 13.38 -31.18 -10.47
N TRP A 17 12.80 -30.35 -9.61
CA TRP A 17 13.05 -30.40 -8.15
C TRP A 17 12.38 -31.60 -7.48
N GLU A 18 11.20 -32.02 -7.93
CA GLU A 18 10.50 -33.24 -7.51
C GLU A 18 11.31 -34.49 -7.88
N ALA A 19 11.88 -34.53 -9.10
CA ALA A 19 12.83 -35.58 -9.48
C ALA A 19 14.12 -35.53 -8.66
N ALA A 20 14.64 -34.34 -8.34
CA ALA A 20 15.81 -34.18 -7.48
C ALA A 20 15.56 -34.69 -6.05
N VAL A 21 14.35 -34.51 -5.49
CA VAL A 21 13.95 -35.12 -4.21
C VAL A 21 14.13 -36.64 -4.25
N SER A 22 13.65 -37.32 -5.30
CA SER A 22 13.80 -38.77 -5.43
C SER A 22 15.28 -39.19 -5.50
N VAL A 23 16.11 -38.47 -6.26
CA VAL A 23 17.56 -38.76 -6.34
C VAL A 23 18.26 -38.57 -4.98
N PHE A 24 17.92 -37.53 -4.22
CA PHE A 24 18.49 -37.32 -2.88
C PHE A 24 18.00 -38.36 -1.87
N GLN A 25 16.75 -38.84 -1.99
CA GLN A 25 16.22 -39.94 -1.16
C GLN A 25 16.92 -41.26 -1.48
N GLU A 26 17.14 -41.60 -2.76
CA GLU A 26 17.88 -42.79 -3.19
C GLU A 26 19.35 -42.75 -2.77
N GLY A 27 19.96 -41.56 -2.73
CA GLY A 27 21.34 -41.34 -2.27
C GLY A 27 21.51 -41.15 -0.76
N GLU A 28 20.43 -41.26 0.03
CA GLU A 28 20.39 -40.99 1.48
C GLU A 28 20.88 -39.57 1.90
N ASP A 29 20.93 -38.61 0.98
CA ASP A 29 21.31 -37.22 1.25
C ASP A 29 20.11 -36.42 1.77
N ALA A 30 19.90 -36.50 3.08
CA ALA A 30 18.84 -35.76 3.76
C ALA A 30 19.02 -34.22 3.69
N ALA A 31 20.24 -33.70 3.51
CA ALA A 31 20.46 -32.26 3.35
C ALA A 31 20.03 -31.78 1.95
N GLY A 32 20.37 -32.54 0.91
CA GLY A 32 19.87 -32.38 -0.45
C GLY A 32 18.36 -32.52 -0.55
N GLU A 33 17.78 -33.54 0.10
CA GLU A 33 16.32 -33.75 0.17
C GLU A 33 15.61 -32.52 0.75
N ALA A 34 16.05 -32.01 1.91
CA ALA A 34 15.43 -30.87 2.57
C ALA A 34 15.50 -29.57 1.73
N ARG A 35 16.63 -29.35 1.06
CA ARG A 35 16.82 -28.23 0.11
C ARG A 35 15.89 -28.35 -1.09
N ALA A 36 15.79 -29.54 -1.70
CA ALA A 36 14.93 -29.78 -2.85
C ALA A 36 13.43 -29.62 -2.48
N GLN A 37 12.98 -30.18 -1.36
CA GLN A 37 11.61 -30.00 -0.85
C GLN A 37 11.29 -28.53 -0.57
N THR A 38 12.24 -27.77 0.00
CA THR A 38 12.08 -26.32 0.24
C THR A 38 11.94 -25.55 -1.07
N ARG A 39 12.67 -25.93 -2.12
CA ARG A 39 12.54 -25.32 -3.47
C ARG A 39 11.21 -25.66 -4.12
N CYS A 40 10.75 -26.92 -4.05
CA CYS A 40 9.39 -27.29 -4.49
C CYS A 40 8.34 -26.44 -3.80
N ALA A 41 8.40 -26.34 -2.46
CA ALA A 41 7.45 -25.58 -1.67
C ALA A 41 7.37 -24.10 -2.08
N ALA A 42 8.52 -23.45 -2.32
CA ALA A 42 8.58 -22.08 -2.80
C ALA A 42 7.96 -21.91 -4.20
N ILE A 43 8.23 -22.84 -5.12
CA ILE A 43 7.67 -22.80 -6.49
C ILE A 43 6.14 -22.98 -6.47
N PHE A 44 5.63 -23.89 -5.65
CA PHE A 44 4.18 -24.06 -5.46
C PHE A 44 3.54 -22.79 -4.85
N LEU A 45 4.19 -22.15 -3.86
CA LEU A 45 3.72 -20.89 -3.29
C LEU A 45 3.65 -19.76 -4.35
N ASP A 46 4.65 -19.66 -5.22
CA ASP A 46 4.69 -18.68 -6.32
C ASP A 46 3.62 -18.94 -7.38
N ARG A 47 3.27 -20.20 -7.63
CA ARG A 47 2.14 -20.58 -8.50
C ARG A 47 0.77 -20.36 -7.89
N LYS A 48 0.69 -20.31 -6.55
CA LYS A 48 -0.52 -20.32 -5.71
C LYS A 48 -1.14 -21.70 -5.47
N ASP A 49 -0.34 -22.75 -5.65
CA ASP A 49 -0.68 -24.13 -5.32
C ASP A 49 -0.43 -24.32 -3.80
N PHE A 50 -1.29 -23.71 -2.97
CA PHE A 50 -0.99 -23.50 -1.55
C PHE A 50 -1.01 -24.77 -0.70
N ASP A 51 -1.85 -25.74 -1.05
CA ASP A 51 -1.89 -27.03 -0.36
C ASP A 51 -0.62 -27.85 -0.70
N GLU A 52 -0.18 -27.84 -1.96
CA GLU A 52 1.08 -28.46 -2.42
C GLU A 52 2.31 -27.78 -1.81
N ALA A 53 2.30 -26.45 -1.69
CA ALA A 53 3.33 -25.67 -1.00
C ALA A 53 3.40 -26.06 0.48
N LEU A 54 2.26 -26.18 1.16
CA LEU A 54 2.16 -26.57 2.56
C LEU A 54 2.62 -28.01 2.80
N VAL A 55 2.24 -28.95 1.92
CA VAL A 55 2.70 -30.35 1.98
C VAL A 55 4.21 -30.43 1.79
N SER A 56 4.76 -29.72 0.80
CA SER A 56 6.20 -29.73 0.50
C SER A 56 7.02 -29.07 1.62
N ALA A 57 6.54 -27.97 2.20
CA ALA A 57 7.19 -27.31 3.34
C ALA A 57 7.17 -28.19 4.61
N LYS A 58 6.05 -28.88 4.87
CA LYS A 58 5.95 -29.85 5.98
C LYS A 58 6.88 -31.05 5.79
N ARG A 59 7.02 -31.56 4.55
CA ARG A 59 8.03 -32.57 4.23
C ARG A 59 9.43 -32.05 4.53
N ALA A 60 9.80 -30.88 4.00
CA ALA A 60 11.09 -30.26 4.30
C ALA A 60 11.36 -30.12 5.81
N ALA A 61 10.37 -29.66 6.58
CA ALA A 61 10.45 -29.58 8.05
C ALA A 61 10.78 -30.93 8.70
N SER A 62 10.08 -32.00 8.33
CA SER A 62 10.40 -33.36 8.84
C SER A 62 11.78 -33.87 8.42
N VAL A 63 12.33 -33.40 7.28
CA VAL A 63 13.71 -33.74 6.91
C VAL A 63 14.69 -32.96 7.79
N PHE A 64 14.50 -31.66 7.99
CA PHE A 64 15.36 -30.84 8.88
C PHE A 64 15.42 -31.38 10.32
N GLU A 65 14.31 -31.91 10.85
CA GLU A 65 14.28 -32.58 12.16
C GLU A 65 15.14 -33.86 12.21
N ARG A 66 15.24 -34.61 11.10
CA ARG A 66 16.09 -35.82 11.00
C ARG A 66 17.58 -35.49 10.81
N CYS A 67 17.90 -34.47 10.03
CA CYS A 67 19.30 -34.13 9.70
C CYS A 67 20.11 -33.65 10.91
N GLY A 68 19.47 -32.88 11.80
CA GLY A 68 20.19 -31.96 12.67
C GLY A 68 20.76 -30.76 11.88
N LEU A 69 20.86 -29.60 12.54
CA LEU A 69 21.32 -28.36 11.90
C LEU A 69 22.85 -28.28 11.90
N VAL A 70 23.48 -28.81 10.84
CA VAL A 70 24.95 -28.83 10.70
C VAL A 70 25.50 -27.54 10.09
N ASP A 71 24.88 -26.99 9.03
CA ASP A 71 25.43 -25.89 8.22
C ASP A 71 24.50 -24.68 8.02
N GLU A 72 25.08 -23.52 7.64
CA GLU A 72 24.35 -22.27 7.42
C GLU A 72 23.35 -22.35 6.25
N GLU A 73 23.68 -23.05 5.16
CA GLU A 73 22.77 -23.21 4.01
C GLU A 73 21.52 -24.03 4.37
N ILE A 74 21.68 -25.06 5.23
CA ILE A 74 20.58 -25.85 5.77
C ILE A 74 19.68 -24.95 6.64
N ARG A 75 20.27 -24.05 7.44
CA ARG A 75 19.53 -23.08 8.26
C ARG A 75 18.75 -22.05 7.44
N GLU A 76 19.33 -21.51 6.36
CA GLU A 76 18.60 -20.62 5.43
C GLU A 76 17.44 -21.36 4.76
N SER A 77 17.63 -22.64 4.41
CA SER A 77 16.58 -23.49 3.83
C SER A 77 15.47 -23.80 4.84
N GLN A 78 15.80 -24.10 6.09
CA GLN A 78 14.83 -24.30 7.17
C GLN A 78 13.94 -23.06 7.36
N LEU A 79 14.56 -21.88 7.45
CA LEU A 79 13.84 -20.62 7.64
C LEU A 79 13.01 -20.24 6.40
N THR A 80 13.49 -20.57 5.19
CA THR A 80 12.70 -20.47 3.95
C THR A 80 11.48 -21.40 3.98
N SER A 81 11.62 -22.63 4.50
CA SER A 81 10.49 -23.55 4.65
C SER A 81 9.46 -23.04 5.66
N ILE A 82 9.92 -22.53 6.82
CA ILE A 82 9.06 -21.92 7.85
C ILE A 82 8.27 -20.74 7.26
N ASN A 83 8.94 -19.86 6.52
CA ASN A 83 8.33 -18.76 5.79
C ASN A 83 7.25 -19.26 4.81
N THR A 84 7.58 -20.25 3.98
CA THR A 84 6.66 -20.82 2.99
C THR A 84 5.44 -21.47 3.64
N GLN A 85 5.62 -22.24 4.72
CA GLN A 85 4.53 -22.86 5.47
C GLN A 85 3.61 -21.82 6.12
N ALA A 86 4.18 -20.79 6.76
CA ALA A 86 3.39 -19.73 7.39
C ALA A 86 2.58 -18.92 6.36
N PHE A 87 3.18 -18.58 5.21
CA PHE A 87 2.47 -17.93 4.12
C PHE A 87 1.42 -18.84 3.47
N ALA A 88 1.71 -20.13 3.22
CA ALA A 88 0.72 -21.08 2.69
C ALA A 88 -0.48 -21.28 3.64
N LEU A 89 -0.27 -21.29 4.95
CA LEU A 89 -1.37 -21.31 5.93
C LEU A 89 -2.19 -20.01 5.88
N ALA A 90 -1.56 -18.84 5.86
CA ALA A 90 -2.26 -17.56 5.69
C ALA A 90 -3.05 -17.50 4.36
N GLN A 91 -2.51 -18.08 3.29
CA GLN A 91 -3.14 -18.21 1.97
C GLN A 91 -4.42 -19.04 1.97
N LEU A 92 -4.45 -20.11 2.76
CA LEU A 92 -5.62 -20.95 2.98
C LEU A 92 -6.60 -20.34 4.00
N GLY A 93 -6.41 -19.08 4.41
CA GLY A 93 -7.22 -18.38 5.43
C GLY A 93 -6.89 -18.78 6.87
N LYS A 94 -5.93 -19.69 7.08
CA LYS A 94 -5.57 -20.30 8.38
C LYS A 94 -4.56 -19.46 9.15
N PHE A 95 -4.82 -18.15 9.26
CA PHE A 95 -3.90 -17.20 9.93
C PHE A 95 -3.60 -17.57 11.39
N THR A 96 -4.57 -18.11 12.13
CA THR A 96 -4.37 -18.54 13.52
C THR A 96 -3.38 -19.71 13.60
N GLU A 97 -3.52 -20.72 12.73
CA GLU A 97 -2.57 -21.83 12.62
C GLU A 97 -1.18 -21.34 12.20
N ALA A 98 -1.11 -20.38 11.27
CA ALA A 98 0.15 -19.78 10.83
C ALA A 98 0.90 -19.06 11.97
N LEU A 99 0.18 -18.27 12.78
CA LEU A 99 0.75 -17.57 13.93
C LEU A 99 1.15 -18.54 15.06
N GLN A 100 0.34 -19.55 15.35
CA GLN A 100 0.68 -20.61 16.32
C GLN A 100 1.95 -21.36 15.91
N TYR A 101 2.07 -21.74 14.63
CA TYR A 101 3.26 -22.36 14.08
C TYR A 101 4.50 -21.47 14.22
N LEU A 102 4.40 -20.17 13.89
CA LEU A 102 5.51 -19.22 14.07
C LEU A 102 5.88 -19.02 15.55
N GLU A 103 4.91 -19.05 16.47
CA GLU A 103 5.19 -19.01 17.92
C GLU A 103 5.93 -20.26 18.40
N GLU A 104 5.64 -21.44 17.85
CA GLU A 104 6.37 -22.68 18.12
C GLU A 104 7.81 -22.61 17.59
N GLN A 105 8.00 -22.19 16.35
CA GLN A 105 9.35 -21.99 15.77
C GLN A 105 10.14 -20.95 16.57
N LEU A 106 9.51 -19.85 17.00
CA LEU A 106 10.15 -18.83 17.83
C LEU A 106 10.56 -19.37 19.22
N LYS A 107 9.79 -20.28 19.82
CA LYS A 107 10.19 -20.97 21.06
C LYS A 107 11.43 -21.86 20.82
N GLN A 108 11.47 -22.60 19.71
CA GLN A 108 12.63 -23.43 19.35
C GLN A 108 13.90 -22.59 19.14
N PHE A 109 13.84 -21.53 18.33
CA PHE A 109 15.00 -20.65 18.09
C PHE A 109 15.47 -19.94 19.37
N ARG A 110 14.56 -19.52 20.26
CA ARG A 110 14.92 -18.98 21.59
C ARG A 110 15.65 -20.01 22.46
N GLY A 111 15.17 -21.27 22.48
CA GLY A 111 15.83 -22.36 23.18
C GLY A 111 17.25 -22.64 22.65
N ALA A 112 17.40 -22.60 21.32
CA ALA A 112 18.70 -22.72 20.63
C ALA A 112 19.57 -21.45 20.69
N LYS A 113 19.05 -20.32 21.23
CA LYS A 113 19.66 -18.99 21.23
C LYS A 113 20.01 -18.45 19.82
N ASP A 114 19.30 -18.91 18.79
CA ASP A 114 19.48 -18.50 17.40
C ASP A 114 18.83 -17.14 17.13
N LYS A 115 19.64 -16.08 17.21
CA LYS A 115 19.19 -14.71 16.90
C LYS A 115 18.73 -14.53 15.45
N ARG A 116 19.28 -15.27 14.49
CA ARG A 116 18.91 -15.18 13.06
C ARG A 116 17.51 -15.77 12.87
N GLY A 117 17.30 -16.97 13.40
CA GLY A 117 16.01 -17.65 13.37
C GLY A 117 14.93 -16.90 14.15
N GLU A 118 15.24 -16.39 15.36
CA GLU A 118 14.35 -15.49 16.11
C GLU A 118 13.94 -14.27 15.27
N GLY A 119 14.93 -13.58 14.70
CA GLY A 119 14.73 -12.34 13.95
C GLY A 119 13.91 -12.51 12.68
N TRP A 120 14.17 -13.56 11.89
CA TRP A 120 13.39 -13.84 10.68
C TRP A 120 11.98 -14.32 11.03
N THR A 121 11.82 -15.20 12.03
CA THR A 121 10.48 -15.64 12.48
C THR A 121 9.62 -14.45 12.91
N LEU A 122 10.19 -13.50 13.66
CA LEU A 122 9.49 -12.26 14.03
C LEU A 122 9.14 -11.35 12.85
N LEU A 123 10.00 -11.27 11.82
CA LEU A 123 9.71 -10.54 10.58
C LEU A 123 8.54 -11.17 9.80
N ILE A 124 8.47 -12.50 9.72
CA ILE A 124 7.36 -13.22 9.08
C ILE A 124 6.07 -12.99 9.88
N THR A 125 6.12 -13.11 11.21
CA THR A 125 5.00 -12.79 12.11
C THR A 125 4.48 -11.37 11.88
N ALA A 126 5.37 -10.38 11.72
CA ALA A 126 4.97 -9.01 11.42
C ALA A 126 4.24 -8.86 10.08
N GLN A 127 4.73 -9.52 9.01
CA GLN A 127 4.10 -9.50 7.70
C GLN A 127 2.69 -10.12 7.74
N LEU A 128 2.51 -11.23 8.47
CA LEU A 128 1.20 -11.84 8.67
C LEU A 128 0.27 -10.97 9.52
N LEU A 129 0.78 -10.30 10.56
CA LEU A 129 0.00 -9.36 11.37
C LEU A 129 -0.44 -8.12 10.58
N GLN A 130 0.44 -7.55 9.75
CA GLN A 130 0.08 -6.46 8.83
C GLN A 130 -1.00 -6.91 7.83
N ALA A 131 -0.87 -8.11 7.26
CA ALA A 131 -1.89 -8.68 6.37
C ALA A 131 -3.27 -8.86 7.04
N GLN A 132 -3.31 -9.04 8.37
CA GLN A 132 -4.55 -9.03 9.17
C GLN A 132 -5.02 -7.61 9.58
N GLY A 133 -4.35 -6.54 9.16
CA GLY A 133 -4.58 -5.17 9.63
C GLY A 133 -4.16 -4.91 11.08
N ARG A 134 -3.42 -5.83 11.71
CA ARG A 134 -2.98 -5.75 13.12
C ARG A 134 -1.66 -4.98 13.21
N LEU A 135 -1.72 -3.70 12.82
CA LEU A 135 -0.55 -2.83 12.62
C LEU A 135 0.29 -2.61 13.88
N GLU A 136 -0.33 -2.44 15.05
CA GLU A 136 0.39 -2.28 16.32
C GLU A 136 1.17 -3.55 16.73
N PRO A 137 0.55 -4.76 16.78
CA PRO A 137 1.29 -6.01 16.94
C PRO A 137 2.40 -6.24 15.91
N ALA A 138 2.18 -5.86 14.64
CA ALA A 138 3.19 -5.98 13.59
C ALA A 138 4.42 -5.12 13.87
N LEU A 139 4.24 -3.84 14.24
CA LEU A 139 5.34 -2.96 14.65
C LEU A 139 6.07 -3.46 15.90
N GLY A 140 5.35 -4.02 16.87
CA GLY A 140 5.96 -4.67 18.04
C GLY A 140 6.86 -5.85 17.66
N ALA A 141 6.41 -6.69 16.71
CA ALA A 141 7.22 -7.79 16.17
C ALA A 141 8.44 -7.29 15.38
N LEU A 142 8.32 -6.22 14.59
CA LEU A 142 9.43 -5.61 13.85
C LEU A 142 10.49 -4.97 14.76
N ALA A 143 10.05 -4.26 15.80
CA ALA A 143 10.95 -3.69 16.81
C ALA A 143 11.75 -4.78 17.56
N ALA A 144 11.19 -5.98 17.71
CA ALA A 144 11.90 -7.14 18.22
C ALA A 144 12.78 -7.85 17.16
N ALA A 145 12.37 -7.86 15.90
CA ALA A 145 13.08 -8.51 14.79
C ALA A 145 14.38 -7.78 14.42
N ALA A 146 14.32 -6.46 14.22
CA ALA A 146 15.43 -5.65 13.74
C ALA A 146 16.74 -5.82 14.55
N PRO A 147 16.76 -5.68 15.90
CA PRO A 147 18.00 -5.86 16.68
C PRO A 147 18.50 -7.31 16.69
N LYS A 148 17.63 -8.31 16.50
CA LYS A 148 18.02 -9.73 16.41
C LYS A 148 18.73 -10.02 15.09
N LEU A 149 18.18 -9.51 13.98
CA LEU A 149 18.77 -9.59 12.64
C LEU A 149 20.09 -8.80 12.58
N ALA A 150 20.12 -7.57 13.11
CA ALA A 150 21.32 -6.75 13.20
C ALA A 150 22.47 -7.45 13.96
N ALA A 151 22.16 -8.07 15.10
CA ALA A 151 23.11 -8.81 15.92
C ALA A 151 23.54 -10.16 15.32
N ALA A 152 22.84 -10.65 14.29
CA ALA A 152 23.21 -11.82 13.49
C ALA A 152 23.95 -11.43 12.19
N GLY A 153 24.15 -10.13 11.93
CA GLY A 153 24.70 -9.64 10.66
C GLY A 153 23.77 -9.82 9.46
N ASP A 154 22.49 -10.09 9.69
CA ASP A 154 21.56 -10.56 8.67
C ASP A 154 20.94 -9.39 7.86
N PRO A 155 21.02 -9.40 6.51
CA PRO A 155 20.54 -8.30 5.68
C PRO A 155 19.02 -8.10 5.74
N ARG A 156 18.24 -9.05 6.27
CA ARG A 156 16.79 -8.88 6.51
C ARG A 156 16.52 -7.83 7.60
N GLU A 157 17.53 -7.36 8.35
CA GLU A 157 17.47 -6.13 9.18
C GLU A 157 16.85 -4.97 8.41
N ALA A 158 17.29 -4.75 7.16
CA ALA A 158 16.84 -3.65 6.33
C ALA A 158 15.36 -3.78 5.91
N LYS A 159 14.91 -5.03 5.67
CA LYS A 159 13.52 -5.37 5.38
C LYS A 159 12.60 -5.15 6.58
N ALA A 160 13.08 -5.37 7.80
CA ALA A 160 12.32 -5.08 9.01
C ALA A 160 12.04 -3.58 9.15
N TRP A 161 13.05 -2.72 8.99
CA TRP A 161 12.89 -1.27 9.00
C TRP A 161 12.05 -0.74 7.82
N HIS A 162 12.18 -1.36 6.63
CA HIS A 162 11.35 -1.05 5.47
C HIS A 162 9.87 -1.33 5.77
N LEU A 163 9.55 -2.47 6.38
CA LEU A 163 8.17 -2.80 6.74
C LEU A 163 7.62 -1.85 7.82
N SER A 164 8.45 -1.48 8.81
CA SER A 164 8.08 -0.48 9.82
C SER A 164 7.74 0.87 9.19
N THR A 165 8.49 1.27 8.16
CA THR A 165 8.22 2.48 7.37
C THR A 165 6.82 2.42 6.76
N GLN A 166 6.52 1.33 6.04
CA GLN A 166 5.22 1.16 5.36
C GLN A 166 4.05 1.16 6.35
N ILE A 167 4.18 0.47 7.49
CA ILE A 167 3.13 0.44 8.52
C ILE A 167 2.97 1.81 9.21
N HIS A 168 4.04 2.57 9.42
CA HIS A 168 3.92 3.95 9.92
C HIS A 168 3.25 4.87 8.88
N MET A 169 3.48 4.68 7.58
CA MET A 169 2.75 5.40 6.52
C MET A 169 1.26 5.03 6.47
N GLU A 170 0.91 3.74 6.56
CA GLU A 170 -0.49 3.27 6.69
C GLU A 170 -1.23 3.96 7.84
N ARG A 171 -0.52 4.16 8.96
CA ARG A 171 -1.01 4.85 10.16
C ARG A 171 -0.94 6.37 10.10
N LYS A 172 -0.31 6.95 9.07
CA LYS A 172 0.00 8.39 8.95
C LYS A 172 0.94 8.94 10.04
N ASP A 173 1.70 8.07 10.71
CA ASP A 173 2.78 8.41 11.66
C ASP A 173 4.03 8.91 10.90
N LEU A 174 3.91 9.96 10.08
CA LEU A 174 4.94 10.37 9.11
C LEU A 174 6.33 10.59 9.72
N SER A 175 6.43 11.18 10.92
CA SER A 175 7.71 11.38 11.61
C SER A 175 8.39 10.05 12.01
N LYS A 176 7.61 9.03 12.39
CA LYS A 176 8.15 7.69 12.68
C LYS A 176 8.49 6.94 11.40
N ALA A 177 7.72 7.14 10.33
CA ALA A 177 8.04 6.60 9.02
C ALA A 177 9.38 7.14 8.52
N LEU A 178 9.62 8.46 8.65
CA LEU A 178 10.89 9.08 8.26
C LEU A 178 12.07 8.47 9.03
N ALA A 179 12.00 8.40 10.37
CA ALA A 179 13.03 7.76 11.18
C ALA A 179 13.27 6.27 10.79
N ALA A 180 12.21 5.54 10.43
CA ALA A 180 12.34 4.17 9.93
C ALA A 180 13.01 4.10 8.54
N THR A 181 12.82 5.09 7.66
CA THR A 181 13.54 5.16 6.37
C THR A 181 15.05 5.35 6.56
N GLU A 182 15.48 6.17 7.52
CA GLU A 182 16.90 6.39 7.81
C GLU A 182 17.59 5.09 8.27
N MET A 183 16.96 4.37 9.21
CA MET A 183 17.44 3.08 9.69
C MET A 183 17.46 2.01 8.58
N SER A 184 16.42 1.96 7.75
CA SER A 184 16.35 1.03 6.61
C SER A 184 17.39 1.36 5.53
N ALA A 185 17.62 2.64 5.22
CA ALA A 185 18.63 3.10 4.27
C ALA A 185 20.06 2.76 4.74
N LEU A 186 20.35 2.92 6.03
CA LEU A 186 21.62 2.49 6.62
C LEU A 186 21.80 0.97 6.52
N ALA A 187 20.77 0.21 6.86
CA ALA A 187 20.81 -1.26 6.81
C ALA A 187 20.95 -1.80 5.37
N TYR A 188 20.22 -1.26 4.38
CA TYR A 188 20.41 -1.64 2.97
C TYR A 188 21.79 -1.22 2.44
N ARG A 189 22.35 -0.09 2.90
CA ARG A 189 23.74 0.31 2.58
C ARG A 189 24.76 -0.69 3.12
N LYS A 190 24.62 -1.12 4.38
CA LYS A 190 25.44 -2.17 5.02
C LYS A 190 25.31 -3.52 4.30
N ALA A 191 24.11 -3.87 3.83
CA ALA A 191 23.85 -5.10 3.08
C ALA A 191 24.31 -5.07 1.60
N GLY A 192 24.72 -3.91 1.08
CA GLY A 192 25.07 -3.74 -0.35
C GLY A 192 23.87 -3.77 -1.31
N ASP A 193 22.64 -3.80 -0.81
CA ASP A 193 21.42 -3.92 -1.61
C ASP A 193 21.06 -2.58 -2.28
N LYS A 194 21.51 -2.41 -3.52
CA LYS A 194 21.23 -1.22 -4.33
C LYS A 194 19.74 -1.03 -4.60
N ARG A 195 18.97 -2.11 -4.76
CA ARG A 195 17.53 -2.06 -5.06
C ARG A 195 16.74 -1.63 -3.83
N GLY A 196 17.02 -2.23 -2.67
CA GLY A 196 16.45 -1.83 -1.39
C GLY A 196 16.75 -0.37 -1.05
N ARG A 197 17.99 0.10 -1.33
CA ARG A 197 18.36 1.53 -1.24
C ARG A 197 17.51 2.44 -2.13
N ALA A 198 17.29 2.08 -3.40
CA ALA A 198 16.46 2.88 -4.31
C ALA A 198 15.00 2.95 -3.82
N GLN A 199 14.44 1.81 -3.40
CA GLN A 199 13.07 1.71 -2.90
C GLN A 199 12.85 2.55 -1.62
N ILE A 200 13.77 2.49 -0.66
CA ILE A 200 13.61 3.26 0.59
C ILE A 200 13.85 4.76 0.39
N ALA A 201 14.73 5.15 -0.54
CA ALA A 201 14.94 6.55 -0.90
C ALA A 201 13.67 7.15 -1.56
N ALA A 202 12.97 6.39 -2.40
CA ALA A 202 11.68 6.82 -2.95
C ALA A 202 10.59 6.98 -1.87
N LEU A 203 10.54 6.08 -0.88
CA LEU A 203 9.65 6.22 0.28
C LEU A 203 10.02 7.45 1.14
N MET A 204 11.30 7.72 1.34
CA MET A 204 11.79 8.89 2.07
C MET A 204 11.34 10.19 1.39
N ALA A 205 11.48 10.29 0.06
CA ALA A 205 11.01 11.44 -0.71
C ALA A 205 9.48 11.62 -0.62
N GLU A 206 8.71 10.53 -0.72
CA GLU A 206 7.25 10.53 -0.55
C GLU A 206 6.86 11.04 0.86
N ILE A 207 7.52 10.57 1.92
CA ILE A 207 7.27 10.99 3.30
C ILE A 207 7.64 12.47 3.52
N GLN A 208 8.78 12.92 2.98
CA GLN A 208 9.20 14.33 3.10
C GLN A 208 8.23 15.27 2.38
N PHE A 209 7.78 14.93 1.18
CA PHE A 209 6.73 15.70 0.48
C PHE A 209 5.41 15.74 1.27
N LEU A 210 4.98 14.61 1.83
CA LEU A 210 3.77 14.55 2.65
C LEU A 210 3.88 15.40 3.94
N LEU A 211 5.06 15.44 4.57
CA LEU A 211 5.33 16.30 5.73
C LEU A 211 5.23 17.80 5.38
N CYS A 212 5.74 18.21 4.21
CA CYS A 212 5.59 19.58 3.71
C CYS A 212 4.11 20.01 3.64
N GLY A 213 3.23 19.11 3.20
CA GLY A 213 1.79 19.34 3.14
C GLY A 213 1.11 19.50 4.51
N VAL A 214 1.72 19.03 5.60
CA VAL A 214 1.19 19.10 6.97
C VAL A 214 1.64 20.36 7.71
N GLU A 215 2.92 20.76 7.58
CA GLU A 215 3.54 21.79 8.43
C GLU A 215 3.43 23.23 7.89
N LYS A 216 2.63 23.45 6.83
CA LYS A 216 2.73 24.61 5.91
C LYS A 216 4.13 24.70 5.31
N ALA A 217 4.33 23.96 4.22
CA ALA A 217 5.58 23.90 3.45
C ALA A 217 6.30 25.26 3.38
N ARG A 218 7.53 25.28 3.90
CA ARG A 218 8.53 26.29 3.52
C ARG A 218 9.25 25.77 2.29
N GLU A 219 9.63 26.66 1.37
CA GLU A 219 10.31 26.31 0.11
C GLU A 219 11.49 25.35 0.34
N GLY A 220 12.31 25.58 1.38
CA GLY A 220 13.43 24.70 1.73
C GLY A 220 13.05 23.25 2.04
N SER A 221 11.86 22.99 2.60
CA SER A 221 11.39 21.62 2.89
C SER A 221 10.99 20.88 1.60
N LEU A 222 10.41 21.60 0.63
CA LEU A 222 10.12 21.05 -0.69
C LEU A 222 11.40 20.80 -1.50
N GLU A 223 12.42 21.64 -1.34
CA GLU A 223 13.75 21.41 -1.95
C GLU A 223 14.47 20.19 -1.36
N ASP A 224 14.38 19.96 -0.05
CA ASP A 224 14.90 18.73 0.56
C ASP A 224 14.19 17.48 0.02
N ALA A 225 12.86 17.51 -0.09
CA ALA A 225 12.08 16.44 -0.73
C ALA A 225 12.45 16.26 -2.21
N ARG A 226 12.68 17.35 -2.95
CA ARG A 226 13.13 17.34 -4.35
C ARG A 226 14.49 16.68 -4.50
N ARG A 227 15.43 16.97 -3.59
CA ARG A 227 16.75 16.33 -3.55
C ARG A 227 16.63 14.83 -3.31
N ALA A 228 15.86 14.40 -2.30
CA ALA A 228 15.63 12.99 -2.03
C ALA A 228 14.96 12.24 -3.21
N ALA A 229 14.00 12.87 -3.88
CA ALA A 229 13.36 12.30 -5.08
C ALA A 229 14.37 12.15 -6.24
N LYS A 230 15.21 13.15 -6.50
CA LYS A 230 16.28 13.07 -7.53
C LYS A 230 17.32 12.00 -7.21
N GLU A 231 17.74 11.88 -5.95
CA GLU A 231 18.65 10.81 -5.50
C GLU A 231 18.05 9.41 -5.71
N ALA A 232 16.76 9.23 -5.41
CA ALA A 232 16.06 7.97 -5.61
C ALA A 232 15.90 7.62 -7.10
N VAL A 233 15.56 8.59 -7.96
CA VAL A 233 15.54 8.41 -9.43
C VAL A 233 16.91 7.98 -9.95
N ALA A 234 17.98 8.66 -9.54
CA ALA A 234 19.35 8.32 -9.93
C ALA A 234 19.74 6.89 -9.50
N LEU A 235 19.37 6.46 -8.29
CA LEU A 235 19.60 5.08 -7.83
C LEU A 235 18.87 4.03 -8.68
N PHE A 236 17.65 4.32 -9.14
CA PHE A 236 16.90 3.44 -10.05
C PHE A 236 17.48 3.41 -11.48
N GLN A 237 17.95 4.55 -11.98
CA GLN A 237 18.64 4.66 -13.28
C GLN A 237 20.00 3.93 -13.26
N ASP A 238 20.76 4.02 -12.17
CA ASP A 238 22.04 3.31 -11.95
C ASP A 238 21.90 1.79 -12.00
N ILE A 239 20.86 1.23 -11.37
CA ILE A 239 20.55 -0.21 -11.44
C ILE A 239 19.86 -0.62 -12.75
N ARG A 240 19.55 0.36 -13.63
CA ARG A 240 18.84 0.20 -14.91
C ARG A 240 17.51 -0.55 -14.79
N GLU A 241 16.82 -0.39 -13.66
CA GLU A 241 15.56 -1.09 -13.39
C GLU A 241 14.35 -0.21 -13.75
N ARG A 242 13.72 -0.47 -14.90
CA ARG A 242 12.35 -0.01 -15.15
C ARG A 242 11.41 -0.75 -14.19
N SER A 243 10.86 -0.02 -13.24
CA SER A 243 10.00 -0.55 -12.20
C SER A 243 8.90 0.43 -11.83
N VAL A 244 7.81 -0.11 -11.27
CA VAL A 244 6.69 0.69 -10.75
C VAL A 244 7.18 1.69 -9.70
N GLU A 245 8.19 1.36 -8.89
CA GLU A 245 8.78 2.28 -7.91
C GLU A 245 9.59 3.43 -8.53
N LEU A 246 10.28 3.22 -9.66
CA LEU A 246 10.88 4.32 -10.42
C LEU A 246 9.79 5.28 -10.92
N GLY A 247 8.72 4.74 -11.52
CA GLY A 247 7.57 5.55 -11.95
C GLY A 247 6.93 6.33 -10.81
N TYR A 248 6.80 5.74 -9.62
CA TYR A 248 6.34 6.46 -8.42
C TYR A 248 7.30 7.54 -7.94
N CYS A 249 8.60 7.31 -8.04
CA CYS A 249 9.60 8.31 -7.67
C CYS A 249 9.54 9.52 -8.61
N LEU A 250 9.33 9.28 -9.91
CA LEU A 250 9.12 10.31 -10.92
C LEU A 250 7.78 11.05 -10.73
N HIS A 251 6.69 10.32 -10.44
CA HIS A 251 5.39 10.91 -10.05
C HIS A 251 5.49 11.80 -8.79
N CYS A 252 6.29 11.39 -7.80
CA CYS A 252 6.59 12.18 -6.62
C CYS A 252 7.39 13.45 -7.00
N LEU A 253 8.46 13.30 -7.78
CA LEU A 253 9.28 14.41 -8.27
C LEU A 253 8.47 15.43 -9.08
N ALA A 254 7.57 14.98 -9.94
CA ALA A 254 6.65 15.83 -10.69
C ALA A 254 5.74 16.64 -9.76
N ASN A 255 5.09 16.02 -8.77
CA ASN A 255 4.27 16.75 -7.79
C ASN A 255 5.08 17.74 -6.94
N ILE A 256 6.31 17.39 -6.55
CA ILE A 256 7.21 18.31 -5.84
C ILE A 256 7.55 19.52 -6.72
N ASN A 257 7.82 19.32 -8.02
CA ASN A 257 8.08 20.40 -8.97
C ASN A 257 6.83 21.26 -9.22
N LEU A 258 5.62 20.68 -9.31
CA LEU A 258 4.35 21.43 -9.37
C LEU A 258 4.15 22.31 -8.13
N ALA A 259 4.46 21.79 -6.93
CA ALA A 259 4.38 22.54 -5.68
C ALA A 259 5.45 23.65 -5.55
N LEU A 260 6.56 23.53 -6.27
CA LEU A 260 7.61 24.56 -6.40
C LEU A 260 7.38 25.50 -7.60
N HIS A 261 6.31 25.29 -8.38
CA HIS A 261 6.00 26.00 -9.63
C HIS A 261 7.11 25.91 -10.71
N ASP A 262 7.91 24.84 -10.67
CA ASP A 262 8.93 24.49 -11.68
C ASP A 262 8.24 23.61 -12.74
N TRP A 263 7.41 24.25 -13.57
CA TRP A 263 6.45 23.56 -14.45
C TRP A 263 7.13 22.72 -15.53
N GLU A 264 8.24 23.20 -16.08
CA GLU A 264 9.07 22.49 -17.06
C GLU A 264 9.69 21.23 -16.44
N ALA A 265 10.25 21.31 -15.22
CA ALA A 265 10.77 20.13 -14.54
C ALA A 265 9.65 19.18 -14.05
N ALA A 266 8.45 19.70 -13.79
CA ALA A 266 7.28 18.87 -13.50
C ALA A 266 6.83 18.09 -14.74
N LEU A 267 6.76 18.74 -15.91
CA LEU A 267 6.41 18.10 -17.18
C LEU A 267 7.40 16.98 -17.51
N HIS A 268 8.71 17.27 -17.45
CA HIS A 268 9.74 16.29 -17.78
C HIS A 268 9.68 15.04 -16.87
N ALA A 269 9.47 15.23 -15.56
CA ALA A 269 9.31 14.12 -14.63
C ALA A 269 8.00 13.33 -14.83
N ALA A 270 6.93 13.99 -15.29
CA ALA A 270 5.67 13.33 -15.64
C ALA A 270 5.79 12.50 -16.93
N GLU A 271 6.47 13.01 -17.96
CA GLU A 271 6.77 12.30 -19.21
C GLU A 271 7.62 11.04 -18.94
N GLU A 272 8.70 11.16 -18.15
CA GLU A 272 9.49 9.99 -17.72
C GLU A 272 8.64 8.97 -16.94
N ALA A 273 7.72 9.43 -16.07
CA ALA A 273 6.84 8.53 -15.33
C ALA A 273 5.87 7.78 -16.27
N LEU A 274 5.29 8.48 -17.25
CA LEU A 274 4.37 7.91 -18.24
C LEU A 274 5.08 6.86 -19.11
N ASP A 275 6.29 7.13 -19.57
CA ASP A 275 7.11 6.18 -20.32
C ASP A 275 7.42 4.91 -19.51
N VAL A 276 7.71 5.05 -18.21
CA VAL A 276 7.92 3.91 -17.31
C VAL A 276 6.63 3.09 -17.15
N PHE A 277 5.48 3.73 -16.91
CA PHE A 277 4.21 3.01 -16.71
C PHE A 277 3.70 2.34 -17.99
N ARG A 278 3.80 3.00 -19.16
CA ARG A 278 3.51 2.40 -20.48
C ARG A 278 4.39 1.19 -20.78
N ALA A 279 5.69 1.28 -20.49
CA ALA A 279 6.62 0.17 -20.67
C ALA A 279 6.37 -1.03 -19.72
N LEU A 280 5.63 -0.81 -18.63
CA LEU A 280 5.21 -1.83 -17.67
C LEU A 280 3.78 -2.34 -17.92
N HIS A 281 3.03 -1.70 -18.83
CA HIS A 281 1.61 -1.96 -19.10
C HIS A 281 0.72 -1.80 -17.85
N GLU A 282 0.92 -0.69 -17.13
CA GLU A 282 0.18 -0.34 -15.92
C GLU A 282 -0.79 0.84 -16.21
N PRO A 283 -1.91 0.62 -16.92
CA PRO A 283 -2.76 1.69 -17.44
C PRO A 283 -3.35 2.61 -16.35
N LYS A 284 -3.54 2.09 -15.12
CA LYS A 284 -3.99 2.88 -13.97
C LYS A 284 -2.94 3.85 -13.42
N LEU A 285 -1.67 3.67 -13.78
CA LEU A 285 -0.57 4.54 -13.41
C LEU A 285 -0.19 5.46 -14.58
N GLU A 286 -0.41 5.00 -15.82
CA GLU A 286 -0.38 5.86 -17.01
C GLU A 286 -1.34 7.05 -16.86
N THR A 287 -2.58 6.83 -16.38
CA THR A 287 -3.52 7.94 -16.12
C THR A 287 -3.02 8.94 -15.08
N THR A 288 -2.31 8.51 -14.03
CA THR A 288 -1.80 9.45 -13.01
C THR A 288 -0.64 10.28 -13.55
N ALA A 289 0.21 9.70 -14.41
CA ALA A 289 1.25 10.45 -15.11
C ALA A 289 0.67 11.42 -16.16
N LEU A 290 -0.35 11.02 -16.94
CA LEU A 290 -1.05 11.90 -17.88
C LEU A 290 -1.72 13.10 -17.18
N LEU A 291 -2.27 12.91 -15.98
CA LEU A 291 -2.82 14.01 -15.18
C LEU A 291 -1.73 14.95 -14.65
N LEU A 292 -0.52 14.45 -14.37
CA LEU A 292 0.63 15.29 -14.06
C LEU A 292 1.16 16.07 -15.26
N GLU A 293 1.23 15.46 -16.46
CA GLU A 293 1.50 16.19 -17.70
C GLU A 293 0.44 17.30 -17.88
N SER A 294 -0.84 16.97 -17.73
CA SER A 294 -1.96 17.92 -17.81
C SER A 294 -1.78 19.11 -16.84
N ALA A 295 -1.38 18.84 -15.61
CA ALA A 295 -1.10 19.85 -14.58
C ALA A 295 0.15 20.69 -14.85
N ALA A 296 1.19 20.11 -15.45
CA ALA A 296 2.37 20.85 -15.86
C ALA A 296 2.06 21.77 -17.06
N TYR A 297 1.34 21.28 -18.07
CA TYR A 297 0.85 22.10 -19.18
C TYR A 297 -0.08 23.24 -18.73
N LEU A 298 -0.89 23.02 -17.69
CA LEU A 298 -1.67 24.08 -17.04
C LEU A 298 -0.77 25.19 -16.46
N GLY A 299 0.29 24.80 -15.75
CA GLY A 299 1.30 25.72 -15.23
C GLY A 299 1.99 26.55 -16.32
N LEU A 300 2.28 25.90 -17.45
CA LEU A 300 2.85 26.48 -18.67
C LEU A 300 1.85 27.31 -19.51
N GLN A 301 0.57 27.39 -19.11
CA GLN A 301 -0.51 28.07 -19.82
C GLN A 301 -0.89 27.45 -21.19
N ASP A 302 -0.45 26.22 -21.47
CA ASP A 302 -0.92 25.45 -22.62
C ASP A 302 -2.18 24.66 -22.23
N PHE A 303 -3.30 25.39 -22.13
CA PHE A 303 -4.61 24.81 -21.82
C PHE A 303 -5.07 23.77 -22.86
N GLU A 304 -4.59 23.87 -24.09
CA GLU A 304 -4.87 22.91 -25.16
C GLU A 304 -4.21 21.55 -24.90
N GLN A 305 -2.90 21.54 -24.63
CA GLN A 305 -2.20 20.32 -24.21
C GLN A 305 -2.74 19.80 -22.88
N SER A 306 -2.99 20.69 -21.91
CA SER A 306 -3.55 20.34 -20.60
C SER A 306 -4.85 19.53 -20.74
N ARG A 307 -5.80 20.02 -21.55
CA ARG A 307 -7.04 19.30 -21.89
C ARG A 307 -6.79 18.00 -22.64
N ARG A 308 -5.90 17.97 -23.64
CA ARG A 308 -5.61 16.74 -24.41
C ARG A 308 -5.10 15.61 -23.52
N ARG A 309 -4.18 15.90 -22.60
CA ARG A 309 -3.62 14.94 -21.63
C ARG A 309 -4.66 14.44 -20.62
N ALA A 310 -5.51 15.33 -20.13
CA ALA A 310 -6.63 14.95 -19.27
C ALA A 310 -7.61 14.02 -20.01
N ASN A 311 -8.04 14.37 -21.22
CA ASN A 311 -8.95 13.51 -22.00
C ASN A 311 -8.35 12.13 -22.30
N GLU A 312 -7.06 12.03 -22.61
CA GLU A 312 -6.37 10.74 -22.78
C GLU A 312 -6.41 9.89 -21.49
N ALA A 313 -6.25 10.51 -20.31
CA ALA A 313 -6.43 9.81 -19.04
C ALA A 313 -7.88 9.34 -18.82
N LYS A 314 -8.88 10.15 -19.25
CA LYS A 314 -10.30 9.79 -19.18
C LYS A 314 -10.62 8.59 -20.07
N GLU A 315 -10.15 8.58 -21.33
CA GLU A 315 -10.34 7.45 -22.26
C GLU A 315 -9.84 6.13 -21.66
N ILE A 316 -8.68 6.14 -20.99
CA ILE A 316 -8.14 4.95 -20.31
C ILE A 316 -9.02 4.53 -19.12
N TYR A 317 -9.52 5.47 -18.31
CA TYR A 317 -10.45 5.15 -17.21
C TYR A 317 -11.79 4.59 -17.72
N GLU A 318 -12.35 5.16 -18.79
CA GLU A 318 -13.60 4.68 -19.41
C GLU A 318 -13.42 3.27 -20.01
N ALA A 319 -12.33 3.04 -20.75
CA ALA A 319 -11.98 1.72 -21.29
C ALA A 319 -11.77 0.66 -20.18
N ALA A 320 -11.31 1.08 -19.00
CA ALA A 320 -11.15 0.23 -17.82
C ALA A 320 -12.45 0.06 -16.99
N GLY A 321 -13.56 0.69 -17.38
CA GLY A 321 -14.83 0.69 -16.62
C GLY A 321 -14.74 1.43 -15.27
N ALA A 322 -13.73 2.29 -15.08
CA ALA A 322 -13.41 2.94 -13.83
C ALA A 322 -14.09 4.32 -13.72
N GLY A 323 -15.43 4.33 -13.64
CA GLY A 323 -16.26 5.55 -13.65
C GLY A 323 -15.78 6.65 -12.70
N ALA A 324 -15.50 6.34 -11.43
CA ALA A 324 -15.00 7.32 -10.46
C ALA A 324 -13.64 7.96 -10.84
N GLY A 325 -12.84 7.27 -11.66
CA GLY A 325 -11.62 7.83 -12.26
C GLY A 325 -11.95 8.85 -13.35
N ALA A 326 -12.85 8.50 -14.27
CA ALA A 326 -13.35 9.42 -15.29
C ALA A 326 -14.04 10.66 -14.69
N ASP A 327 -14.87 10.48 -13.64
CA ASP A 327 -15.49 11.58 -12.88
C ASP A 327 -14.43 12.51 -12.27
N SER A 328 -13.31 11.96 -11.80
CA SER A 328 -12.19 12.74 -11.25
C SER A 328 -11.49 13.56 -12.33
N VAL A 329 -11.36 13.01 -13.55
CA VAL A 329 -10.84 13.74 -14.71
C VAL A 329 -11.82 14.83 -15.16
N ASP A 330 -13.13 14.59 -15.14
CA ASP A 330 -14.13 15.62 -15.47
C ASP A 330 -14.13 16.78 -14.48
N ASN A 331 -13.89 16.51 -13.19
CA ASN A 331 -13.67 17.55 -12.20
C ASN A 331 -12.36 18.33 -12.47
N TRP A 332 -11.30 17.65 -12.90
CA TRP A 332 -10.04 18.29 -13.28
C TRP A 332 -10.16 19.16 -14.55
N LEU A 333 -10.88 18.68 -15.57
CA LEU A 333 -11.21 19.46 -16.77
C LEU A 333 -12.00 20.73 -16.42
N GLN A 334 -12.96 20.66 -15.51
CA GLN A 334 -13.65 21.85 -14.98
C GLN A 334 -12.70 22.79 -14.24
N SER A 335 -11.72 22.27 -13.49
CA SER A 335 -10.68 23.11 -12.87
C SER A 335 -9.81 23.81 -13.92
N ILE A 336 -9.39 23.12 -14.99
CA ILE A 336 -8.61 23.72 -16.10
C ILE A 336 -9.37 24.93 -16.69
N GLU A 337 -10.67 24.80 -16.97
CA GLU A 337 -11.46 25.92 -17.49
C GLU A 337 -11.51 27.12 -16.52
N LYS A 338 -11.58 26.87 -15.21
CA LYS A 338 -11.53 27.93 -14.18
C LYS A 338 -10.16 28.62 -14.06
N TYR A 339 -9.08 27.94 -14.42
CA TYR A 339 -7.78 28.59 -14.56
C TYR A 339 -7.68 29.36 -15.88
N ALA A 340 -8.21 28.80 -16.97
CA ALA A 340 -8.19 29.41 -18.30
C ALA A 340 -9.02 30.70 -18.40
N ASN A 341 -10.15 30.77 -17.69
CA ASN A 341 -11.01 31.94 -17.64
C ASN A 341 -10.62 32.96 -16.54
N GLY A 342 -9.63 32.65 -15.71
CA GLY A 342 -9.13 33.51 -14.64
C GLY A 342 -9.92 33.50 -13.32
N GLU A 343 -10.91 32.63 -13.14
CA GLU A 343 -11.55 32.38 -11.83
C GLU A 343 -10.54 31.90 -10.77
N LEU A 344 -9.52 31.16 -11.19
CA LEU A 344 -8.42 30.66 -10.35
C LEU A 344 -7.07 31.17 -10.86
N LYS A 345 -6.21 31.64 -9.94
CA LYS A 345 -4.82 32.04 -10.25
C LYS A 345 -3.96 30.78 -10.43
N ILE A 346 -3.26 30.59 -11.55
CA ILE A 346 -2.40 29.39 -11.78
C ILE A 346 -1.40 29.14 -10.64
N ARG A 347 -0.78 30.20 -10.09
CA ARG A 347 0.12 30.08 -8.92
C ARG A 347 -0.54 29.58 -7.64
N SER A 348 -1.87 29.49 -7.57
CA SER A 348 -2.53 28.83 -6.45
C SER A 348 -2.48 27.30 -6.56
N PHE A 349 -2.19 26.73 -7.73
CA PHE A 349 -2.10 25.29 -7.92
C PHE A 349 -0.74 24.76 -7.45
N HIS A 350 -0.75 23.73 -6.59
CA HIS A 350 0.46 23.14 -5.98
C HIS A 350 0.57 21.63 -6.24
N GLY A 351 -0.04 21.13 -7.33
CA GLY A 351 -0.07 19.70 -7.65
C GLY A 351 -1.25 18.95 -7.02
N PHE A 352 -1.14 17.62 -7.05
CA PHE A 352 -2.14 16.70 -6.50
C PHE A 352 -1.65 16.09 -5.20
N SER A 353 -2.56 15.76 -4.29
CA SER A 353 -2.18 14.97 -3.12
C SER A 353 -1.86 13.54 -3.53
N MET A 354 -0.76 13.01 -2.99
CA MET A 354 -0.38 11.62 -3.20
C MET A 354 -0.96 10.75 -2.09
N ARG A 355 -1.89 9.87 -2.43
CA ARG A 355 -2.43 8.88 -1.50
C ARG A 355 -2.22 7.46 -1.99
N ARG A 356 -1.01 6.95 -1.78
CA ARG A 356 -0.68 5.54 -2.03
C ARG A 356 -1.40 4.68 -1.01
N THR A 357 -2.28 3.80 -1.50
CA THR A 357 -2.95 2.81 -0.64
C THR A 357 -2.01 1.64 -0.37
N TYR A 358 -1.22 1.79 0.69
CA TYR A 358 -0.61 0.69 1.40
C TYR A 358 -1.73 -0.17 2.02
N GLY A 359 -1.61 -1.48 1.93
CA GLY A 359 -2.77 -2.36 1.79
C GLY A 359 -3.52 -2.66 3.09
N THR A 360 -4.57 -1.89 3.36
CA THR A 360 -5.81 -2.46 3.90
C THR A 360 -6.75 -2.78 2.75
N PRO A 361 -7.08 -4.06 2.48
CA PRO A 361 -8.30 -4.37 1.75
C PRO A 361 -9.47 -3.71 2.50
N ALA A 362 -10.42 -3.11 1.78
CA ALA A 362 -11.72 -2.83 2.36
C ALA A 362 -12.23 -4.14 3.00
N ALA A 363 -12.67 -4.08 4.25
CA ALA A 363 -12.93 -5.26 5.06
C ALA A 363 -13.95 -6.18 4.35
N ALA A 364 -13.45 -7.20 3.66
CA ALA A 364 -14.27 -8.15 2.96
C ALA A 364 -15.13 -8.88 3.98
N GLN A 365 -16.45 -8.80 3.80
CA GLN A 365 -17.36 -9.67 4.52
C GLN A 365 -17.00 -11.13 4.18
N PRO A 366 -17.19 -12.08 5.11
CA PRO A 366 -16.63 -13.42 4.97
C PRO A 366 -17.38 -14.26 3.92
N GLU A 367 -17.06 -14.05 2.65
CA GLU A 367 -17.45 -14.91 1.54
C GLU A 367 -16.23 -15.66 0.97
N GLN A 368 -16.23 -16.96 1.25
CA GLN A 368 -15.60 -18.10 0.56
C GLN A 368 -14.32 -17.82 -0.28
N HIS A 369 -13.19 -18.32 0.24
CA HIS A 369 -11.96 -18.64 -0.51
C HIS A 369 -11.45 -17.58 -1.51
N GLN A 370 -11.18 -16.37 -1.04
CA GLN A 370 -10.24 -15.49 -1.74
C GLN A 370 -8.80 -15.80 -1.31
N SER A 371 -7.99 -16.29 -2.25
CA SER A 371 -6.54 -16.44 -2.07
C SER A 371 -5.93 -15.12 -1.58
N PHE A 372 -5.13 -15.17 -0.51
CA PHE A 372 -4.23 -14.07 -0.18
C PHE A 372 -3.36 -13.78 -1.42
N LYS A 373 -3.02 -12.51 -1.61
CA LYS A 373 -2.06 -12.14 -2.65
C LYS A 373 -0.76 -11.93 -1.87
N PRO A 374 0.37 -12.60 -2.23
CA PRO A 374 1.65 -12.18 -1.67
C PRO A 374 1.75 -10.66 -1.90
N PRO A 375 2.31 -9.89 -0.95
CA PRO A 375 2.15 -8.44 -0.93
C PRO A 375 2.41 -7.89 -2.32
N ARG A 376 1.32 -7.48 -3.00
CA ARG A 376 1.44 -6.80 -4.28
C ARG A 376 2.38 -5.64 -4.03
N ARG A 377 3.14 -5.21 -5.03
CA ARG A 377 3.69 -3.85 -4.97
C ARG A 377 2.48 -2.94 -4.76
N LEU A 378 2.37 -2.36 -3.57
CA LEU A 378 1.18 -1.63 -3.12
C LEU A 378 1.22 -0.28 -3.82
N ALA A 379 0.43 -0.23 -4.88
CA ALA A 379 0.65 0.60 -6.04
C ALA A 379 -0.71 1.09 -6.59
N ASN A 380 -1.52 1.64 -5.71
CA ASN A 380 -2.79 2.27 -6.05
C ASN A 380 -2.78 3.68 -5.44
N ILE A 381 -2.46 4.68 -6.26
CA ILE A 381 -2.85 6.07 -5.96
C ILE A 381 -4.32 6.14 -6.33
N ASN A 382 -5.18 6.01 -5.32
CA ASN A 382 -6.63 5.92 -5.53
C ASN A 382 -7.31 7.28 -5.43
N ASP A 383 -6.76 8.22 -4.65
CA ASP A 383 -7.38 9.53 -4.41
C ASP A 383 -6.50 10.63 -5.05
N ILE A 384 -7.12 11.52 -5.83
CA ILE A 384 -6.50 12.71 -6.40
C ILE A 384 -7.17 13.93 -5.74
N GLU A 385 -6.58 14.49 -4.68
CA GLU A 385 -7.06 15.75 -4.11
C GLU A 385 -6.32 16.91 -4.77
N ILE A 386 -7.04 17.93 -5.24
CA ILE A 386 -6.40 19.14 -5.79
C ILE A 386 -5.91 20.00 -4.62
N ILE A 387 -4.60 20.30 -4.61
CA ILE A 387 -4.01 21.20 -3.62
C ILE A 387 -4.00 22.61 -4.21
N THR A 388 -4.88 23.46 -3.69
CA THR A 388 -4.82 24.91 -3.94
C THR A 388 -4.34 25.64 -2.69
N ALA A 389 -3.58 26.71 -2.86
CA ALA A 389 -3.24 27.63 -1.78
C ALA A 389 -3.28 29.07 -2.27
N ASP A 390 -3.93 29.94 -1.50
CA ASP A 390 -3.88 31.39 -1.65
C ASP A 390 -3.11 31.96 -0.44
N ASP A 391 -2.69 33.24 -0.48
CA ASP A 391 -1.66 33.85 0.40
C ASP A 391 -1.85 33.72 1.93
N SER A 392 -2.98 33.18 2.41
CA SER A 392 -3.25 32.89 3.83
C SER A 392 -3.80 31.49 4.14
N LYS A 393 -4.22 30.70 3.14
CA LYS A 393 -4.93 29.42 3.33
C LYS A 393 -4.61 28.40 2.24
N VAL A 394 -4.25 27.19 2.65
CA VAL A 394 -4.25 25.99 1.77
C VAL A 394 -5.67 25.44 1.75
N THR A 395 -6.35 25.57 0.61
CA THR A 395 -7.64 24.96 0.33
C THR A 395 -7.44 23.61 -0.37
N ARG A 396 -7.60 22.54 0.40
CA ARG A 396 -7.68 21.17 -0.16
C ARG A 396 -9.11 20.94 -0.66
N SER A 397 -9.29 20.86 -1.97
CA SER A 397 -10.56 20.44 -2.55
C SER A 397 -10.54 18.93 -2.68
N THR A 398 -11.19 18.25 -1.73
CA THR A 398 -11.32 16.79 -1.75
C THR A 398 -12.25 16.36 -2.87
N ILE A 399 -11.68 15.86 -3.97
CA ILE A 399 -12.39 15.02 -4.93
C ILE A 399 -12.41 13.62 -4.31
N ILE A 400 -13.59 13.15 -3.91
CA ILE A 400 -13.73 11.87 -3.21
C ILE A 400 -13.78 10.74 -4.25
N VAL A 401 -12.69 9.98 -4.36
CA VAL A 401 -12.68 8.78 -5.22
C VAL A 401 -13.30 7.61 -4.47
N TYR A 402 -14.58 7.34 -4.73
CA TYR A 402 -15.23 6.12 -4.26
C TYR A 402 -14.82 4.92 -5.13
N GLN A 403 -13.78 4.18 -4.73
CA GLN A 403 -13.68 2.76 -5.08
C GLN A 403 -14.40 1.93 -4.02
N GLY A 404 -15.72 1.78 -4.17
CA GLY A 404 -16.51 1.01 -3.22
C GLY A 404 -18.01 0.99 -3.50
N LEU A 405 -18.43 0.33 -4.58
CA LEU A 405 -19.74 -0.33 -4.62
C LEU A 405 -19.73 -1.47 -5.64
N GLU A 406 -20.06 -2.67 -5.15
CA GLU A 406 -20.14 -3.88 -5.95
C GLU A 406 -21.36 -3.84 -6.88
N HIS A 407 -21.19 -4.38 -8.08
CA HIS A 407 -22.29 -4.57 -9.01
C HIS A 407 -23.19 -5.73 -8.53
N ARG A 408 -24.16 -5.44 -7.66
CA ARG A 408 -25.31 -6.33 -7.43
C ARG A 408 -26.22 -6.31 -8.65
N SER A 409 -25.90 -7.13 -9.64
CA SER A 409 -26.90 -7.60 -10.60
C SER A 409 -27.94 -8.45 -9.86
N ALA A 410 -28.98 -7.80 -9.35
CA ALA A 410 -30.22 -8.50 -9.03
C ALA A 410 -30.78 -9.07 -10.34
N GLY A 411 -30.90 -10.39 -10.43
CA GLY A 411 -31.56 -11.01 -11.56
C GLY A 411 -33.05 -10.66 -11.58
N GLY A 412 -33.55 -10.23 -12.73
CA GLY A 412 -34.98 -10.14 -13.02
C GLY A 412 -35.56 -8.73 -13.15
N GLY A 413 -35.79 -8.30 -14.39
CA GLY A 413 -36.78 -7.28 -14.73
C GLY A 413 -36.25 -5.90 -15.11
N ALA A 414 -36.25 -5.62 -16.42
CA ALA A 414 -36.31 -4.27 -16.99
C ALA A 414 -37.64 -4.12 -17.76
N PRO A 415 -38.05 -2.93 -18.23
CA PRO A 415 -37.77 -1.56 -17.77
C PRO A 415 -39.07 -0.74 -17.54
N GLN A 416 -39.00 0.45 -16.91
CA GLN A 416 -40.03 1.50 -17.10
C GLN A 416 -39.56 2.93 -16.73
N LEU A 417 -39.56 3.81 -17.73
CA LEU A 417 -39.68 5.28 -17.68
C LEU A 417 -41.02 5.61 -18.38
N PRO A 418 -41.76 6.71 -18.09
CA PRO A 418 -41.30 8.10 -17.87
C PRO A 418 -41.86 8.69 -16.53
N ALA A 419 -42.04 9.99 -16.22
CA ALA A 419 -42.07 11.24 -17.02
C ALA A 419 -41.72 12.51 -16.19
N LYS A 420 -41.80 13.69 -16.83
CA LYS A 420 -41.48 15.02 -16.27
C LYS A 420 -42.67 15.76 -15.64
N LYS A 421 -42.40 16.58 -14.61
CA LYS A 421 -42.98 17.91 -14.22
C LYS A 421 -42.46 18.27 -12.81
N GLY A 422 -41.93 19.45 -12.46
CA GLY A 422 -41.52 20.63 -13.24
C GLY A 422 -41.05 21.78 -12.31
N HIS A 423 -40.28 22.73 -12.87
CA HIS A 423 -39.88 24.06 -12.33
C HIS A 423 -38.87 24.20 -11.16
N VAL A 424 -38.03 25.23 -11.30
CA VAL A 424 -37.02 25.81 -10.38
C VAL A 424 -37.25 27.34 -10.42
N PRO A 425 -37.12 28.09 -9.30
CA PRO A 425 -36.00 29.06 -9.12
C PRO A 425 -35.33 28.90 -7.72
N GLU A 426 -34.01 29.05 -7.53
CA GLU A 426 -33.24 30.32 -7.37
C GLU A 426 -33.72 31.21 -6.20
N LEU A 427 -32.88 31.84 -5.36
CA LEU A 427 -31.42 31.83 -5.09
C LEU A 427 -31.21 32.51 -3.69
N GLU A 428 -29.96 32.65 -3.21
CA GLU A 428 -29.54 33.57 -2.12
C GLU A 428 -30.26 33.52 -0.73
N ALA A 429 -29.68 32.82 0.27
CA ALA A 429 -30.16 32.95 1.66
C ALA A 429 -29.16 32.70 2.82
N PHE A 430 -27.83 32.62 2.61
CA PHE A 430 -26.86 32.50 3.73
C PHE A 430 -25.60 33.35 3.56
N GLY A 431 -25.76 34.66 3.62
CA GLY A 431 -24.65 35.58 3.89
C GLY A 431 -24.18 35.42 5.34
N LEU A 432 -23.04 34.74 5.55
CA LEU A 432 -22.35 34.69 6.84
C LEU A 432 -20.88 35.06 6.66
N SER A 433 -20.50 36.17 7.29
CA SER A 433 -19.14 36.71 7.35
C SER A 433 -18.27 35.98 8.38
N ALA A 434 -17.01 36.41 8.48
CA ALA A 434 -16.03 35.92 9.45
C ALA A 434 -16.46 36.05 10.93
N ASP A 435 -15.65 35.44 11.80
CA ASP A 435 -15.67 35.45 13.26
C ASP A 435 -16.72 34.57 13.97
N LYS A 436 -16.43 33.26 14.05
CA LYS A 436 -16.22 32.54 15.34
C LYS A 436 -15.92 31.05 15.16
N GLU A 437 -15.23 30.50 16.16
CA GLU A 437 -14.90 29.07 16.29
C GLU A 437 -16.15 28.18 16.24
N LEU A 438 -15.97 26.98 15.68
CA LEU A 438 -16.93 25.89 15.77
C LEU A 438 -16.17 24.60 16.07
N GLU A 439 -15.95 24.38 17.37
CA GLU A 439 -15.78 23.05 17.94
C GLU A 439 -16.96 22.16 17.52
N TYR A 440 -16.72 20.86 17.34
CA TYR A 440 -17.78 19.87 17.28
C TYR A 440 -17.45 18.66 18.14
N ASP A 441 -18.44 18.33 18.98
CA ASP A 441 -18.42 17.29 20.01
C ASP A 441 -19.14 16.02 19.50
N VAL A 442 -18.63 14.85 19.87
CA VAL A 442 -19.08 13.55 19.34
C VAL A 442 -20.22 12.97 20.18
N ARG A 443 -21.32 12.57 19.54
CA ARG A 443 -22.44 11.88 20.23
C ARG A 443 -22.90 10.60 19.54
N TRP A 444 -22.96 9.55 20.35
CA TRP A 444 -23.63 8.30 20.03
C TRP A 444 -24.99 8.24 20.71
N VAL A 445 -26.00 7.67 20.03
CA VAL A 445 -27.28 7.29 20.62
C VAL A 445 -27.60 5.87 20.19
N GLN A 446 -27.83 5.00 21.18
CA GLN A 446 -28.20 3.59 21.00
C GLN A 446 -29.67 3.43 21.43
N ARG A 447 -30.49 2.67 20.70
CA ARG A 447 -31.91 2.45 21.06
C ARG A 447 -32.32 0.98 21.09
N ARG A 448 -33.17 0.66 22.07
CA ARG A 448 -33.34 -0.67 22.68
C ARG A 448 -34.38 -1.58 22.02
N LYS A 449 -34.23 -2.88 22.29
CA LYS A 449 -35.19 -3.97 22.02
C LYS A 449 -36.50 -3.80 22.83
N SER A 450 -37.62 -4.21 22.24
CA SER A 450 -38.89 -4.42 22.96
C SER A 450 -38.94 -5.79 23.66
N LYS A 451 -39.81 -5.93 24.67
CA LYS A 451 -40.02 -7.19 25.41
C LYS A 451 -41.31 -7.88 24.96
N SER A 452 -41.26 -9.18 24.70
CA SER A 452 -42.42 -10.07 24.84
C SER A 452 -42.06 -11.28 25.72
N HIS A 453 -42.68 -11.32 26.90
CA HIS A 453 -42.83 -12.41 27.85
C HIS A 453 -42.32 -13.82 27.48
N SER A 454 -41.34 -14.32 28.25
CA SER A 454 -41.41 -15.65 28.87
C SER A 454 -40.63 -15.64 30.21
N LYS A 455 -40.95 -16.57 31.13
CA LYS A 455 -40.53 -16.53 32.55
C LYS A 455 -39.24 -17.33 32.77
N GLY A 456 -38.30 -16.85 33.59
CA GLY A 456 -37.25 -17.73 34.13
C GLY A 456 -35.95 -17.11 34.68
N ARG A 457 -35.99 -16.53 35.90
CA ARG A 457 -34.86 -16.18 36.80
C ARG A 457 -33.77 -15.18 36.32
N ARG A 458 -33.35 -14.34 37.28
CA ARG A 458 -32.31 -13.31 37.19
C ARG A 458 -30.96 -13.88 37.64
N LEU A 459 -29.86 -13.28 37.16
CA LEU A 459 -28.86 -12.49 37.90
C LEU A 459 -27.93 -11.86 36.83
N GLN A 460 -27.96 -10.53 36.63
CA GLN A 460 -26.96 -9.54 37.08
C GLN A 460 -25.57 -9.76 36.43
N THR A 461 -24.93 -8.79 35.73
CA THR A 461 -24.97 -7.32 35.84
C THR A 461 -24.76 -6.54 34.51
N ALA A 462 -25.50 -5.43 34.36
CA ALA A 462 -25.22 -4.12 33.71
C ALA A 462 -24.30 -4.03 32.46
N ASP A 463 -24.72 -3.53 31.28
CA ASP A 463 -25.37 -2.24 30.87
C ASP A 463 -24.44 -1.01 31.00
N GLU A 464 -24.03 -0.37 29.88
CA GLU A 464 -24.54 0.91 29.29
C GLU A 464 -24.18 2.18 30.12
N ALA A 465 -23.89 3.39 29.60
CA ALA A 465 -24.10 4.02 28.28
C ALA A 465 -23.14 5.22 28.01
N LEU A 466 -23.25 5.82 26.81
CA LEU A 466 -22.70 7.12 26.41
C LEU A 466 -23.67 8.29 26.71
N LEU A 467 -23.17 9.52 26.86
CA LEU A 467 -23.99 10.74 26.95
C LEU A 467 -23.18 12.02 26.65
N ALA A 468 -23.82 13.04 26.05
CA ALA A 468 -23.36 14.43 26.08
C ALA A 468 -24.52 15.42 25.76
N THR A 469 -24.40 16.69 26.17
CA THR A 469 -25.43 17.75 26.04
C THR A 469 -24.83 19.09 25.57
N SER A 470 -25.63 19.98 24.96
CA SER A 470 -25.17 21.17 24.20
C SER A 470 -25.89 22.46 24.62
N GLY A 471 -25.25 23.63 24.54
CA GLY A 471 -25.92 24.93 24.74
C GLY A 471 -25.02 26.17 24.48
N ARG A 472 -25.62 27.28 24.01
CA ARG A 472 -24.98 28.60 23.77
C ARG A 472 -25.60 29.67 24.68
N ALA A 473 -24.82 30.71 25.03
CA ALA A 473 -25.31 32.01 25.49
C ALA A 473 -24.41 33.16 24.95
N LYS A 474 -24.96 34.38 24.81
CA LYS A 474 -24.23 35.63 24.45
C LYS A 474 -24.22 36.60 25.67
N PRO A 475 -23.85 37.90 25.56
CA PRO A 475 -22.50 38.36 25.85
C PRO A 475 -22.42 39.50 26.90
N ARG A 476 -21.23 39.79 27.40
CA ARG A 476 -20.79 41.15 27.76
C ARG A 476 -19.28 41.24 27.72
#